data_AF-A0A9D1G3C6-F1
#
_entry.id   AF-A0A9D1G3C6-F1
#
_cell.length_a   1.000
_cell.length_b   1.000
_cell.length_c   1.000
_cell.angle_alpha   90.00
_cell.angle_beta   90.00
_cell.angle_gamma   90.00
#
_symmetry.space_group_name_H-M   'P 1'
#
loop_
_entity.id
_entity.type
_entity.pdbx_description
1 polymer ?
#
loop_
_entity_poly.entity_id
_entity_poly.type
_entity_poly.pdbx_seq_one_letter_code
_entity_poly.pdbx_strand_id
1 'polypeptide(L)'
;MDNKQHGAGKPLGEEIRKLGREELIALALQVCADAAACGESFHGNIHPGNIAQDAQGAWRLGPRADHAPGDWSTDELEYMAPELFWNGTAEASADVYSIGLLLYAGVSGGLLPFFKKAPENMTNELRALALRRRMNGDEIHIPAAAGETLGPVMAKCLRFDAAERYKDTKELSEALRPCVGEGDAKAMEMFGKPERELSEVERTMAGILAHLEPEDEEPEPIPEPKPEKIPEPEPPKAEPKRPKVELPPVKPVEPPRPTGPRPEYKVDRDFEERAIREKEARPKRNMRPVLIVLAICAVIVIAALAVKFFLPGDGGETVTSPTPPLETQPVGVVETAEPTVTPTTEPTPSPTPTATPEPTYEIVVSDCSWEEAKALCEESGGHLVVISDAEELAKVTALADEAGAQFVWIGLHRVDGELSWVTGEDIDYYVWGPGEPSVYDTDGTAENYGLLWKTGSGWIYNDSRNDPAAAYPGIYSGKVAYVCEYDPE
;
A
#
# COMPACT_ATOMS: atom_id res chain seq x y z
N MET A 1 36.11 -26.79 -1.10
CA MET A 1 35.57 -25.42 -1.16
C MET A 1 34.35 -25.47 -0.28
N ASP A 2 34.49 -24.85 0.89
CA ASP A 2 33.82 -25.27 2.10
C ASP A 2 32.33 -24.94 2.08
N ASN A 3 31.51 -25.98 2.05
CA ASN A 3 30.08 -25.91 2.29
C ASN A 3 29.89 -25.71 3.80
N LYS A 4 29.94 -24.46 4.28
CA LYS A 4 29.54 -24.14 5.66
C LYS A 4 28.06 -24.47 5.79
N GLN A 5 27.79 -25.63 6.41
CA GLN A 5 26.50 -25.92 7.01
C GLN A 5 26.19 -24.81 8.01
N HIS A 6 25.30 -23.89 7.63
CA HIS A 6 24.73 -22.92 8.54
C HIS A 6 23.89 -23.71 9.55
N GLY A 7 24.27 -23.61 10.83
CA GLY A 7 23.57 -24.28 11.91
C GLY A 7 22.11 -23.84 11.92
N ALA A 8 21.20 -24.81 12.06
CA ALA A 8 19.76 -24.62 12.13
C ALA A 8 19.36 -23.98 13.48
N GLY A 9 19.79 -22.73 13.71
CA GLY A 9 19.25 -21.88 14.76
C GLY A 9 17.83 -21.44 14.39
N LYS A 10 17.02 -21.10 15.40
CA LYS A 10 15.71 -20.49 15.16
C LYS A 10 15.93 -19.15 14.43
N PRO A 11 15.21 -18.87 13.32
CA PRO A 11 15.25 -17.56 12.68
C PRO A 11 14.92 -16.44 13.66
N LEU A 12 15.55 -15.29 13.50
CA LEU A 12 15.33 -14.10 14.31
C LEU A 12 13.85 -13.68 14.20
N GLY A 13 13.34 -13.54 12.97
CA GLY A 13 11.93 -13.24 12.71
C GLY A 13 11.40 -12.09 13.59
N GLU A 14 10.28 -12.32 14.28
CA GLU A 14 9.70 -11.34 15.20
C GLU A 14 10.51 -11.07 16.46
N GLU A 15 11.52 -11.89 16.80
CA GLU A 15 12.34 -11.68 18.01
C GLU A 15 13.24 -10.44 17.90
N ILE A 16 13.37 -9.84 16.71
CA ILE A 16 14.07 -8.57 16.51
C ILE A 16 13.53 -7.46 17.43
N ARG A 17 12.23 -7.48 17.76
CA ARG A 17 11.60 -6.50 18.66
C ARG A 17 12.03 -6.60 20.12
N LYS A 18 12.75 -7.68 20.48
CA LYS A 18 13.20 -7.93 21.87
C LYS A 18 14.67 -7.60 22.09
N LEU A 19 15.42 -7.34 21.02
CA LEU A 19 16.84 -7.02 21.10
C LEU A 19 17.05 -5.65 21.73
N GLY A 20 17.96 -5.57 22.70
CA GLY A 20 18.43 -4.27 23.20
C GLY A 20 19.27 -3.54 22.15
N ARG A 21 19.57 -2.25 22.35
CA ARG A 21 20.29 -1.46 21.34
C ARG A 21 21.69 -2.03 21.05
N GLU A 22 22.40 -2.49 22.08
CA GLU A 22 23.73 -3.09 21.91
C GLU A 22 23.65 -4.38 21.07
N GLU A 23 22.68 -5.25 21.34
CA GLU A 23 22.47 -6.50 20.61
C GLU A 23 22.05 -6.23 19.16
N LEU A 24 21.22 -5.21 18.93
CA LEU A 24 20.78 -4.79 17.60
C LEU A 24 21.94 -4.28 16.74
N ILE A 25 22.82 -3.45 17.33
CA ILE A 25 24.02 -2.95 16.62
C ILE A 25 25.01 -4.10 16.37
N ALA A 26 25.20 -4.99 17.35
CA ALA A 26 26.04 -6.17 17.18
C ALA A 26 25.51 -7.12 16.09
N LEU A 27 24.19 -7.30 16.01
CA LEU A 27 23.50 -8.02 14.93
C LEU A 27 23.79 -7.35 13.58
N ALA A 28 23.56 -6.04 13.46
CA ALA A 28 23.76 -5.31 12.21
C ALA A 28 25.21 -5.39 11.72
N LEU A 29 26.19 -5.26 12.63
CA LEU A 29 27.62 -5.41 12.31
C LEU A 29 27.96 -6.82 11.79
N GLN A 30 27.36 -7.87 12.37
CA GLN A 30 27.55 -9.25 11.93
C GLN A 30 26.90 -9.49 10.56
N VAL A 31 25.70 -8.97 10.33
CA VAL A 31 25.02 -9.02 9.02
C VAL A 31 25.84 -8.28 7.96
N CYS A 32 26.38 -7.08 8.26
CA CYS A 32 27.27 -6.37 7.35
C CYS A 32 28.50 -7.22 6.97
N ALA A 33 29.10 -7.90 7.95
CA ALA A 33 30.29 -8.73 7.72
C ALA A 33 29.98 -9.98 6.87
N ASP A 34 28.89 -10.69 7.16
CA ASP A 34 28.47 -11.86 6.39
C ASP A 34 28.06 -11.45 4.96
N ALA A 35 27.31 -10.35 4.77
CA ALA A 35 26.97 -9.82 3.46
C ALA A 35 28.21 -9.42 2.65
N ALA A 36 29.18 -8.74 3.27
CA ALA A 36 30.45 -8.38 2.63
C ALA A 36 31.32 -9.60 2.26
N ALA A 37 31.12 -10.74 2.91
CA ALA A 37 31.87 -11.98 2.72
C ALA A 37 31.19 -12.95 1.73
N CYS A 38 30.04 -12.58 1.15
CA CYS A 38 29.25 -13.46 0.28
C CYS A 38 29.90 -13.82 -1.06
N GLY A 39 30.98 -13.11 -1.43
CA GLY A 39 31.75 -13.35 -2.66
C GLY A 39 31.18 -12.68 -3.91
N GLU A 40 30.08 -11.94 -3.78
CA GLU A 40 29.40 -11.20 -4.84
C GLU A 40 29.32 -9.70 -4.49
N SER A 41 28.90 -8.87 -5.43
CA SER A 41 28.69 -7.43 -5.20
C SER A 41 27.40 -7.11 -4.43
N PHE A 42 26.54 -8.11 -4.22
CA PHE A 42 25.23 -7.98 -3.60
C PHE A 42 24.85 -9.34 -2.99
N HIS A 43 24.39 -9.34 -1.74
CA HIS A 43 23.89 -10.53 -1.06
C HIS A 43 22.42 -10.78 -1.38
N GLY A 44 21.56 -9.76 -1.21
CA GLY A 44 20.10 -9.89 -1.30
C GLY A 44 19.50 -10.75 -0.20
N ASN A 45 18.18 -10.80 -0.06
CA ASN A 45 17.53 -11.62 0.96
C ASN A 45 17.96 -11.27 2.42
N ILE A 46 18.13 -9.99 2.73
CA ILE A 46 18.45 -9.53 4.10
C ILE A 46 17.15 -9.13 4.80
N HIS A 47 16.66 -10.01 5.68
CA HIS A 47 15.49 -9.78 6.52
C HIS A 47 15.58 -10.66 7.79
N PRO A 48 14.80 -10.38 8.86
CA PRO A 48 14.87 -11.15 10.10
C PRO A 48 14.63 -12.66 9.95
N GLY A 49 13.82 -13.07 8.97
CA GLY A 49 13.55 -14.48 8.67
C GLY A 49 14.75 -15.24 8.09
N ASN A 50 15.73 -14.54 7.52
CA ASN A 50 16.96 -15.12 6.97
C ASN A 50 18.18 -14.90 7.89
N ILE A 51 17.98 -14.60 9.18
CA ILE A 51 19.06 -14.43 10.14
C ILE A 51 18.84 -15.36 11.32
N ALA A 52 19.86 -16.07 11.78
CA ALA A 52 19.76 -17.00 12.91
C ALA A 52 21.05 -17.04 13.73
N GLN A 53 20.97 -17.43 15.00
CA GLN A 53 22.17 -17.66 15.82
C GLN A 53 22.84 -18.99 15.46
N ASP A 54 24.17 -18.97 15.37
CA ASP A 54 24.97 -20.19 15.29
C ASP A 54 25.14 -20.87 16.67
N ALA A 55 25.88 -21.98 16.70
CA ALA A 55 26.13 -22.74 17.92
C ALA A 55 26.94 -21.96 18.98
N GLN A 56 27.55 -20.83 18.62
CA GLN A 56 28.30 -19.94 19.51
C GLN A 56 27.44 -18.74 19.96
N GLY A 57 26.19 -18.65 19.50
CA GLY A 57 25.28 -17.55 19.81
C GLY A 57 25.51 -16.30 18.95
N ALA A 58 26.38 -16.36 17.93
CA ALA A 58 26.61 -15.26 17.01
C ALA A 58 25.50 -15.21 15.95
N TRP A 59 25.01 -14.02 15.62
CA TRP A 59 24.01 -13.82 14.58
C TRP A 59 24.64 -14.00 13.20
N ARG A 60 24.07 -14.90 12.40
CA ARG A 60 24.54 -15.22 11.05
C ARG A 60 23.48 -14.93 10.03
N LEU A 61 23.88 -14.27 8.95
CA LEU A 61 23.05 -14.12 7.76
C LEU A 61 22.99 -15.47 7.03
N GLY A 62 21.79 -15.86 6.61
CA GLY A 62 21.52 -17.09 5.87
C GLY A 62 21.91 -16.97 4.39
N PRO A 63 21.43 -17.88 3.53
CA PRO A 63 21.81 -17.88 2.12
C PRO A 63 21.42 -16.59 1.40
N ARG A 64 22.23 -16.22 0.40
CA ARG A 64 21.94 -15.15 -0.57
C ARG A 64 20.68 -15.45 -1.38
N ALA A 65 20.11 -14.41 -1.97
CA ALA A 65 19.08 -14.59 -2.99
C ALA A 65 19.66 -15.41 -4.17
N ASP A 66 18.96 -16.49 -4.53
CA ASP A 66 19.33 -17.44 -5.58
C ASP A 66 18.28 -17.56 -6.71
N HIS A 67 17.19 -16.79 -6.61
CA HIS A 67 16.11 -16.74 -7.59
C HIS A 67 16.27 -15.55 -8.57
N ALA A 68 15.50 -15.57 -9.66
CA ALA A 68 15.46 -14.46 -10.62
C ALA A 68 14.66 -13.26 -10.04
N PRO A 69 14.90 -12.02 -10.53
CA PRO A 69 14.05 -10.87 -10.18
C PRO A 69 12.57 -11.17 -10.48
N GLY A 70 11.67 -10.87 -9.54
CA GLY A 70 10.24 -11.14 -9.65
C GLY A 70 9.73 -12.32 -8.82
N ASP A 71 10.61 -13.21 -8.35
CA ASP A 71 10.26 -14.41 -7.58
C ASP A 71 10.65 -14.26 -6.09
N TRP A 72 10.22 -13.16 -5.49
CA TRP A 72 10.58 -12.80 -4.11
C TRP A 72 9.56 -13.34 -3.11
N SER A 73 10.05 -13.81 -1.97
CA SER A 73 9.20 -14.05 -0.81
C SER A 73 8.62 -12.75 -0.25
N THR A 74 7.56 -12.86 0.56
CA THR A 74 6.95 -11.70 1.23
C THR A 74 7.98 -10.93 2.08
N ASP A 75 8.82 -11.65 2.83
CA ASP A 75 9.82 -10.99 3.68
C ASP A 75 10.90 -10.28 2.86
N GLU A 76 11.33 -10.88 1.73
CA GLU A 76 12.28 -10.24 0.82
C GLU A 76 11.72 -8.95 0.24
N LEU A 77 10.43 -8.94 -0.12
CA LEU A 77 9.73 -7.74 -0.60
C LEU A 77 9.66 -6.65 0.47
N GLU A 78 9.34 -7.00 1.72
CA GLU A 78 9.16 -6.01 2.79
C GLU A 78 10.45 -5.25 3.12
N TYR A 79 11.60 -5.92 3.02
CA TYR A 79 12.94 -5.38 3.30
C TYR A 79 13.70 -4.92 2.04
N MET A 80 13.04 -4.91 0.88
CA MET A 80 13.67 -4.61 -0.41
C MET A 80 13.98 -3.12 -0.60
N ALA A 81 15.10 -2.84 -1.27
CA ALA A 81 15.43 -1.51 -1.77
C ALA A 81 14.63 -1.14 -3.04
N PRO A 82 14.22 0.13 -3.24
CA PRO A 82 13.38 0.53 -4.37
C PRO A 82 13.94 0.20 -5.76
N GLU A 83 15.24 0.30 -5.97
CA GLU A 83 15.88 0.02 -7.25
C GLU A 83 15.80 -1.47 -7.64
N LEU A 84 15.89 -2.38 -6.66
CA LEU A 84 15.70 -3.81 -6.91
C LEU A 84 14.28 -4.10 -7.43
N PHE A 85 13.29 -3.42 -6.87
CA PHE A 85 11.89 -3.58 -7.26
C PHE A 85 11.61 -3.03 -8.66
N TRP A 86 12.06 -1.81 -8.96
CA TRP A 86 11.69 -1.13 -10.21
C TRP A 86 12.47 -1.56 -11.44
N ASN A 87 13.77 -1.82 -11.29
CA ASN A 87 14.65 -2.07 -12.44
C ASN A 87 15.60 -3.26 -12.24
N GLY A 88 15.52 -3.95 -11.10
CA GLY A 88 16.32 -5.13 -10.81
C GLY A 88 17.81 -4.83 -10.58
N THR A 89 18.18 -3.56 -10.31
CA THR A 89 19.57 -3.20 -10.03
C THR A 89 20.02 -3.80 -8.71
N ALA A 90 20.89 -4.82 -8.80
CA ALA A 90 21.47 -5.54 -7.67
C ALA A 90 22.87 -4.99 -7.33
N GLU A 91 22.92 -4.07 -6.38
CA GLU A 91 24.16 -3.41 -5.92
C GLU A 91 24.29 -3.46 -4.40
N ALA A 92 25.50 -3.29 -3.87
CA ALA A 92 25.78 -3.35 -2.44
C ALA A 92 24.99 -2.31 -1.61
N SER A 93 24.64 -1.17 -2.21
CA SER A 93 23.80 -0.13 -1.60
C SER A 93 22.35 -0.58 -1.36
N ALA A 94 21.88 -1.61 -2.04
CA ALA A 94 20.58 -2.23 -1.79
C ALA A 94 20.62 -3.05 -0.48
N ASP A 95 21.69 -3.80 -0.23
CA ASP A 95 21.90 -4.49 1.06
C ASP A 95 21.97 -3.48 2.22
N VAL A 96 22.61 -2.33 2.02
CA VAL A 96 22.66 -1.22 2.99
C VAL A 96 21.26 -0.74 3.36
N TYR A 97 20.35 -0.65 2.39
CA TYR A 97 18.96 -0.24 2.62
C TYR A 97 18.20 -1.30 3.44
N SER A 98 18.33 -2.58 3.08
CA SER A 98 17.72 -3.68 3.83
C SER A 98 18.21 -3.75 5.28
N ILE A 99 19.50 -3.50 5.53
CA ILE A 99 20.05 -3.40 6.89
C ILE A 99 19.52 -2.16 7.62
N GLY A 100 19.31 -1.04 6.91
CA GLY A 100 18.63 0.13 7.46
C GLY A 100 17.21 -0.19 7.95
N LEU A 101 16.45 -0.98 7.19
CA LEU A 101 15.12 -1.44 7.59
C LEU A 101 15.17 -2.44 8.76
N LEU A 102 16.21 -3.28 8.84
CA LEU A 102 16.46 -4.14 10.00
C LEU A 102 16.68 -3.33 11.28
N LEU A 103 17.52 -2.29 11.22
CA LEU A 103 17.74 -1.36 12.33
C LEU A 103 16.46 -0.62 12.70
N TYR A 104 15.72 -0.13 11.70
CA TYR A 104 14.43 0.53 11.91
C TYR A 104 13.46 -0.38 12.66
N ALA A 105 13.27 -1.62 12.19
CA ALA A 105 12.41 -2.60 12.84
C ALA A 105 12.86 -2.89 14.28
N GLY A 106 14.18 -2.96 14.54
CA GLY A 106 14.69 -3.15 15.90
C GLY A 106 14.33 -2.01 16.85
N VAL A 107 14.52 -0.74 16.43
CA VAL A 107 14.27 0.42 17.30
C VAL A 107 12.78 0.78 17.43
N SER A 108 11.94 0.33 16.49
CA SER A 108 10.50 0.63 16.45
C SER A 108 9.63 -0.50 17.04
N GLY A 109 10.24 -1.52 17.64
CA GLY A 109 9.50 -2.68 18.18
C GLY A 109 8.89 -3.59 17.11
N GLY A 110 9.50 -3.65 15.92
CA GLY A 110 9.13 -4.52 14.82
C GLY A 110 8.39 -3.82 13.67
N LEU A 111 8.11 -2.52 13.78
CA LEU A 111 7.42 -1.76 12.74
C LEU A 111 8.37 -1.37 11.62
N LEU A 112 7.97 -1.55 10.36
CA LEU A 112 8.67 -0.93 9.23
C LEU A 112 8.11 0.48 8.95
N PRO A 113 8.83 1.33 8.17
CA PRO A 113 8.32 2.64 7.79
C PRO A 113 6.91 2.56 7.19
N PHE A 114 6.04 3.47 7.63
CA PHE A 114 4.63 3.59 7.25
C PHE A 114 3.69 2.49 7.76
N PHE A 115 4.15 1.58 8.63
CA PHE A 115 3.23 0.66 9.33
C PHE A 115 2.42 1.45 10.36
N LYS A 116 1.07 1.37 10.25
CA LYS A 116 0.14 2.05 11.17
C LYS A 116 -0.22 1.21 12.40
N LYS A 117 0.07 -0.09 12.37
CA LYS A 117 -0.25 -1.08 13.41
C LYS A 117 0.92 -2.04 13.58
N ALA A 118 0.96 -2.74 14.72
CA ALA A 118 1.91 -3.83 14.95
C ALA A 118 1.85 -4.88 13.82
N PRO A 119 2.97 -5.52 13.44
CA PRO A 119 3.03 -6.45 12.30
C PRO A 119 1.98 -7.57 12.34
N GLU A 120 1.62 -8.04 13.53
CA GLU A 120 0.58 -9.06 13.78
C GLU A 120 -0.85 -8.58 13.45
N ASN A 121 -1.07 -7.26 13.42
CA ASN A 121 -2.35 -6.61 13.14
C ASN A 121 -2.35 -5.87 11.79
N MET A 122 -1.32 -6.08 10.96
CA MET A 122 -1.16 -5.49 9.64
C MET A 122 -1.79 -6.41 8.58
N THR A 123 -2.84 -5.92 7.90
CA THR A 123 -3.40 -6.58 6.72
C THR A 123 -2.42 -6.53 5.55
N ASN A 124 -2.55 -7.46 4.60
CA ASN A 124 -1.71 -7.48 3.40
C ASN A 124 -1.81 -6.17 2.59
N GLU A 125 -2.97 -5.53 2.59
CA GLU A 125 -3.21 -4.24 1.94
C GLU A 125 -2.43 -3.10 2.60
N LEU A 126 -2.46 -3.01 3.93
CA LEU A 126 -1.67 -2.01 4.65
C LEU A 126 -0.16 -2.24 4.49
N ARG A 127 0.27 -3.50 4.42
CA ARG A 127 1.66 -3.86 4.12
C ARG A 127 2.06 -3.44 2.71
N ALA A 128 1.19 -3.68 1.72
CA ALA A 128 1.40 -3.26 0.34
C ALA A 128 1.41 -1.74 0.19
N LEU A 129 0.55 -1.01 0.92
CA LEU A 129 0.56 0.45 0.96
C LEU A 129 1.86 1.00 1.52
N ALA A 130 2.30 0.49 2.67
CA ALA A 130 3.56 0.91 3.27
C ALA A 130 4.76 0.59 2.36
N LEU A 131 4.75 -0.57 1.70
CA LEU A 131 5.74 -0.92 0.70
C LEU A 131 5.72 0.07 -0.47
N ARG A 132 4.55 0.37 -1.04
CA ARG A 132 4.40 1.33 -2.15
C ARG A 132 4.95 2.71 -1.81
N ARG A 133 4.70 3.21 -0.60
CA ARG A 133 5.26 4.49 -0.12
C ARG A 133 6.79 4.47 -0.12
N ARG A 134 7.40 3.38 0.40
CA ARG A 134 8.87 3.20 0.32
C ARG A 134 9.36 3.12 -1.12
N MET A 135 8.66 2.38 -1.99
CA MET A 135 9.04 2.22 -3.40
C MET A 135 8.89 3.52 -4.21
N ASN A 136 8.05 4.46 -3.77
CA ASN A 136 7.84 5.75 -4.42
C ASN A 136 8.73 6.88 -3.89
N GLY A 137 9.50 6.62 -2.82
CA GLY A 137 10.40 7.60 -2.25
C GLY A 137 9.74 8.60 -1.31
N ASP A 138 8.58 8.25 -0.74
CA ASP A 138 8.04 8.99 0.40
C ASP A 138 9.09 9.11 1.50
N GLU A 139 9.14 10.27 2.15
CA GLU A 139 10.13 10.55 3.19
C GLU A 139 9.94 9.60 4.39
N ILE A 140 11.01 8.90 4.76
CA ILE A 140 11.04 8.02 5.93
C ILE A 140 11.51 8.82 7.14
N HIS A 141 10.61 9.02 8.11
CA HIS A 141 10.95 9.60 9.40
C HIS A 141 11.65 8.57 10.30
N ILE A 142 12.81 8.93 10.83
CA ILE A 142 13.57 8.06 11.74
C ILE A 142 12.99 8.16 13.15
N PRO A 143 12.70 7.04 13.84
CA PRO A 143 12.16 7.06 15.19
C PRO A 143 13.13 7.76 16.17
N ALA A 144 12.60 8.58 17.09
CA ALA A 144 13.41 9.22 18.13
C ALA A 144 14.19 8.20 18.98
N ALA A 145 13.66 6.97 19.12
CA ALA A 145 14.33 5.84 19.76
C ALA A 145 15.66 5.44 19.10
N ALA A 146 15.99 5.91 17.89
CA ALA A 146 17.30 5.73 17.29
C ALA A 146 18.39 6.61 17.93
N GLY A 147 18.03 7.70 18.62
CA GLY A 147 19.00 8.59 19.28
C GLY A 147 19.90 9.36 18.31
N GLU A 148 20.81 10.15 18.87
CA GLU A 148 21.59 11.15 18.11
C GLU A 148 22.70 10.57 17.24
N THR A 149 23.18 9.34 17.52
CA THR A 149 24.27 8.76 16.73
C THR A 149 23.80 7.68 15.77
N LEU A 150 22.90 6.79 16.19
CA LEU A 150 22.37 5.73 15.32
C LEU A 150 21.30 6.30 14.36
N GLY A 151 20.54 7.33 14.78
CA GLY A 151 19.54 7.99 13.94
C GLY A 151 20.09 8.49 12.59
N PRO A 152 21.19 9.28 12.55
CA PRO A 152 21.80 9.74 11.31
C PRO A 152 22.32 8.60 10.42
N VAL A 153 22.83 7.51 11.02
CA VAL A 153 23.27 6.32 10.27
C VAL A 153 22.07 5.67 9.58
N MET A 154 20.96 5.47 10.31
CA MET A 154 19.72 4.94 9.76
C MET A 154 19.14 5.84 8.67
N ALA A 155 19.13 7.15 8.87
CA ALA A 155 18.67 8.13 7.87
C ALA A 155 19.44 7.99 6.55
N LYS A 156 20.77 7.82 6.63
CA LYS A 156 21.60 7.62 5.44
C LYS A 156 21.37 6.26 4.78
N CYS A 157 21.14 5.19 5.55
CA CYS A 157 20.78 3.88 4.99
C CYS A 157 19.47 3.91 4.21
N LEU A 158 18.48 4.68 4.68
CA LEU A 158 17.10 4.66 4.18
C LEU A 158 16.82 5.73 3.11
N ARG A 159 17.85 6.36 2.53
CA ARG A 159 17.67 7.31 1.41
C ARG A 159 17.10 6.58 0.19
N PHE A 160 16.14 7.21 -0.48
CA PHE A 160 15.53 6.66 -1.69
C PHE A 160 16.57 6.48 -2.81
N ASP A 161 17.36 7.52 -3.09
CA ASP A 161 18.45 7.45 -4.06
C ASP A 161 19.61 6.61 -3.50
N ALA A 162 19.94 5.52 -4.19
CA ALA A 162 21.02 4.62 -3.83
C ALA A 162 22.39 5.32 -3.77
N ALA A 163 22.60 6.40 -4.51
CA ALA A 163 23.83 7.16 -4.51
C ALA A 163 24.03 8.00 -3.22
N GLU A 164 22.97 8.25 -2.47
CA GLU A 164 23.01 9.00 -1.20
C GLU A 164 23.25 8.10 0.02
N ARG A 165 23.21 6.78 -0.17
CA ARG A 165 23.46 5.78 0.89
C ARG A 165 24.94 5.56 1.12
N TYR A 166 25.28 4.76 2.13
CA TYR A 166 26.62 4.16 2.21
C TYR A 166 26.86 3.30 0.96
N LYS A 167 28.08 3.34 0.44
CA LYS A 167 28.43 2.66 -0.81
C LYS A 167 28.28 1.14 -0.71
N ASP A 168 28.64 0.57 0.44
CA ASP A 168 28.58 -0.85 0.71
C ASP A 168 28.44 -1.14 2.22
N THR A 169 28.25 -2.42 2.55
CA THR A 169 28.09 -2.87 3.94
C THR A 169 29.35 -2.70 4.79
N LYS A 170 30.54 -2.53 4.18
CA LYS A 170 31.78 -2.25 4.93
C LYS A 170 31.79 -0.80 5.40
N GLU A 171 31.44 0.15 4.54
CA GLU A 171 31.30 1.55 4.91
C GLU A 171 30.20 1.73 5.97
N LEU A 172 29.07 1.03 5.83
CA LEU A 172 28.04 1.00 6.87
C LEU A 172 28.59 0.45 8.20
N SER A 173 29.36 -0.64 8.19
CA SER A 173 29.95 -1.19 9.42
C SER A 173 30.90 -0.21 10.12
N GLU A 174 31.61 0.63 9.37
CA GLU A 174 32.46 1.69 9.91
C GLU A 174 31.63 2.78 10.61
N ALA A 175 30.49 3.14 10.02
CA ALA A 175 29.56 4.10 10.59
C ALA A 175 28.79 3.59 11.82
N LEU A 176 28.58 2.27 11.94
CA LEU A 176 27.88 1.67 13.09
C LEU A 176 28.77 1.45 14.31
N ARG A 177 30.11 1.34 14.14
CA ARG A 177 31.04 1.11 15.26
C ARG A 177 30.95 2.15 16.38
N PRO A 178 30.81 3.46 16.11
CA PRO A 178 30.66 4.48 17.15
C PRO A 178 29.37 4.37 17.95
N CYS A 179 28.32 3.73 17.41
CA CYS A 179 27.03 3.60 18.08
C CYS A 179 27.01 2.50 19.17
N VAL A 180 28.07 1.67 19.24
CA VAL A 180 28.16 0.56 20.21
C VAL A 180 28.28 1.13 21.63
N GLY A 181 27.35 0.75 22.52
CA GLY A 181 27.36 1.11 23.95
C GLY A 181 26.36 2.19 24.37
N GLU A 182 25.54 2.75 23.47
CA GLU A 182 24.61 3.84 23.79
C GLU A 182 23.28 3.43 24.45
N GLY A 183 22.85 2.18 24.27
CA GLY A 183 21.61 1.65 24.89
C GLY A 183 21.71 1.55 26.41
N ASP A 184 22.87 1.10 26.87
CA ASP A 184 23.12 0.87 28.28
C ASP A 184 23.24 2.17 29.07
N ALA A 185 23.71 3.29 28.49
CA ALA A 185 23.92 4.52 29.24
C ALA A 185 22.62 5.10 29.83
N LYS A 186 21.57 5.24 28.99
CA LYS A 186 20.28 5.85 29.38
C LYS A 186 19.44 4.88 30.24
N ALA A 187 19.50 3.58 29.94
CA ALA A 187 18.89 2.53 30.76
C ALA A 187 19.55 2.39 32.14
N MET A 188 20.89 2.44 32.20
CA MET A 188 21.66 2.37 33.45
C MET A 188 21.47 3.64 34.29
N GLU A 189 21.36 4.82 33.66
CA GLU A 189 21.02 6.07 34.35
C GLU A 189 19.61 6.04 34.97
N MET A 190 18.62 5.50 34.23
CA MET A 190 17.21 5.51 34.65
C MET A 190 16.84 4.37 35.62
N PHE A 191 17.42 3.18 35.43
CA PHE A 191 17.04 1.97 36.18
C PHE A 191 18.18 1.37 37.00
N GLY A 192 19.41 1.90 36.90
CA GLY A 192 20.57 1.42 37.65
C GLY A 192 21.06 0.03 37.23
N LYS A 193 20.60 -0.47 36.07
CA LYS A 193 20.97 -1.78 35.50
C LYS A 193 21.05 -1.68 33.98
N PRO A 194 21.89 -2.50 33.33
CA PRO A 194 22.06 -2.45 31.87
C PRO A 194 20.76 -2.84 31.15
N GLU A 195 20.58 -2.38 29.92
CA GLU A 195 19.33 -2.51 29.14
C GLU A 195 18.90 -3.98 28.99
N ARG A 196 19.88 -4.88 28.92
CA ARG A 196 19.71 -6.34 28.87
C ARG A 196 19.07 -6.94 30.14
N GLU A 197 19.12 -6.25 31.27
CA GLU A 197 18.54 -6.66 32.56
C GLU A 197 17.21 -5.95 32.86
N LEU A 198 16.74 -5.07 31.97
CA LEU A 198 15.42 -4.47 32.08
C LEU A 198 14.33 -5.51 31.82
N SER A 199 13.34 -5.55 32.71
CA SER A 199 12.08 -6.27 32.48
C SER A 199 11.32 -5.62 31.32
N GLU A 200 10.38 -6.38 30.74
CA GLU A 200 9.55 -5.92 29.61
C GLU A 200 8.86 -4.58 29.91
N VAL A 201 8.34 -4.43 31.14
CA VAL A 201 7.69 -3.19 31.60
C VAL A 201 8.68 -2.03 31.71
N GLU A 202 9.91 -2.27 32.15
CA GLU A 202 10.94 -1.22 32.27
C GLU A 202 11.45 -0.78 30.90
N ARG A 203 11.54 -1.71 29.92
CA ARG A 203 11.84 -1.36 28.53
C ARG A 203 10.73 -0.54 27.89
N THR A 204 9.47 -0.94 28.08
CA THR A 204 8.32 -0.16 27.59
C THR A 204 8.28 1.22 28.24
N MET A 205 8.54 1.33 29.54
CA MET A 205 8.56 2.60 30.25
C MET A 205 9.75 3.49 29.82
N ALA A 206 10.93 2.92 29.57
CA ALA A 206 12.07 3.63 28.99
C ALA A 206 11.74 4.18 27.59
N GLY A 207 11.08 3.38 26.77
CA GLY A 207 10.59 3.78 25.45
C GLY A 207 9.59 4.92 25.51
N ILE A 208 8.58 4.82 26.39
CA ILE A 208 7.55 5.86 26.58
C ILE A 208 8.16 7.16 27.13
N LEU A 209 9.07 7.08 28.10
CA LEU A 209 9.71 8.27 28.68
C LEU A 209 10.66 8.95 27.70
N ALA A 210 11.31 8.18 26.81
CA ALA A 210 12.07 8.76 25.69
C ALA A 210 11.19 9.48 24.65
N HIS A 211 9.86 9.21 24.63
CA HIS A 211 8.88 9.94 23.82
C HIS A 211 8.22 11.11 24.57
N LEU A 212 8.50 11.23 25.88
CA LEU A 212 7.96 12.27 26.76
C LEU A 212 9.05 13.23 27.26
N GLU A 213 10.26 13.18 26.69
CA GLU A 213 11.20 14.27 26.89
C GLU A 213 10.52 15.55 26.40
N PRO A 214 10.31 16.55 27.28
CA PRO A 214 9.79 17.82 26.83
C PRO A 214 10.78 18.37 25.81
N GLU A 215 10.29 18.75 24.64
CA GLU A 215 11.00 19.70 23.81
C GLU A 215 11.21 20.94 24.68
N ASP A 216 12.42 21.12 25.22
CA ASP A 216 12.90 22.37 25.78
C ASP A 216 13.06 23.38 24.63
N GLU A 217 11.95 23.76 23.99
CA GLU A 217 11.81 25.06 23.35
C GLU A 217 10.84 25.88 24.22
N GLU A 218 11.41 26.72 25.09
CA GLU A 218 10.67 27.81 25.70
C GLU A 218 9.98 28.61 24.57
N PRO A 219 8.64 28.74 24.54
CA PRO A 219 8.01 29.62 23.59
C PRO A 219 8.44 31.05 23.93
N GLU A 220 9.05 31.75 22.95
CA GLU A 220 9.36 33.16 23.13
C GLU A 220 8.11 33.93 23.60
N PRO A 221 8.25 34.86 24.56
CA PRO A 221 7.11 35.55 25.13
C PRO A 221 6.43 36.41 24.07
N ILE A 222 5.21 36.02 23.73
CA ILE A 222 4.27 36.80 22.94
C ILE A 222 4.09 38.16 23.63
N PRO A 223 4.32 39.31 22.96
CA PRO A 223 4.15 40.61 23.59
C PRO A 223 2.68 40.83 23.96
N GLU A 224 2.44 41.13 25.24
CA GLU A 224 1.11 41.41 25.80
C GLU A 224 0.39 42.54 25.01
N PRO A 225 -0.89 42.37 24.65
CA PRO A 225 -1.68 43.48 24.14
C PRO A 225 -2.02 44.44 25.29
N LYS A 226 -1.74 45.74 25.09
CA LYS A 226 -2.12 46.80 26.03
C LYS A 226 -3.65 46.87 26.17
N PRO A 227 -4.18 47.14 27.38
CA PRO A 227 -5.62 47.18 27.62
C PRO A 227 -6.23 48.47 27.05
N GLU A 228 -7.02 48.35 25.98
CA GLU A 228 -8.00 49.39 25.62
C GLU A 228 -9.29 49.19 26.41
N LYS A 229 -9.82 50.32 26.91
CA LYS A 229 -10.97 50.39 27.82
C LYS A 229 -12.25 49.85 27.18
N ILE A 230 -12.90 48.93 27.87
CA ILE A 230 -14.28 48.49 27.63
C ILE A 230 -15.24 49.61 28.10
N PRO A 231 -16.18 50.10 27.27
CA PRO A 231 -17.35 50.82 27.75
C PRO A 231 -18.45 49.84 28.18
N GLU A 232 -19.09 50.16 29.31
CA GLU A 232 -20.19 49.46 29.97
C GLU A 232 -21.46 49.35 29.08
N PRO A 233 -22.31 48.31 29.24
CA PRO A 233 -23.41 48.04 28.31
C PRO A 233 -24.66 48.88 28.61
N GLU A 234 -25.31 49.39 27.55
CA GLU A 234 -26.65 49.99 27.61
C GLU A 234 -27.77 48.94 27.39
N PRO A 235 -28.99 49.17 27.94
CA PRO A 235 -30.04 48.16 28.08
C PRO A 235 -30.82 47.86 26.78
N PRO A 236 -31.56 46.74 26.70
CA PRO A 236 -32.09 46.22 25.45
C PRO A 236 -33.30 47.01 24.96
N LYS A 237 -33.35 47.26 23.64
CA LYS A 237 -34.57 47.73 22.93
C LYS A 237 -35.04 46.69 21.92
N ALA A 238 -36.37 46.61 21.82
CA ALA A 238 -37.18 45.53 21.28
C ALA A 238 -37.02 45.23 19.78
N GLU A 239 -37.23 43.96 19.44
CA GLU A 239 -37.27 43.42 18.08
C GLU A 239 -38.44 43.97 17.23
N PRO A 240 -38.23 44.26 15.94
CA PRO A 240 -39.31 44.34 14.96
C PRO A 240 -39.44 43.04 14.16
N LYS A 241 -40.69 42.62 13.98
CA LYS A 241 -41.15 41.42 13.24
C LYS A 241 -40.76 41.47 11.76
N ARG A 242 -40.32 40.32 11.23
CA ARG A 242 -40.01 40.09 9.81
C ARG A 242 -41.26 40.15 8.92
N PRO A 243 -41.25 40.84 7.76
CA PRO A 243 -42.26 40.66 6.72
C PRO A 243 -41.90 39.47 5.80
N LYS A 244 -42.89 38.64 5.46
CA LYS A 244 -42.83 37.68 4.35
C LYS A 244 -42.91 38.44 3.02
N VAL A 245 -41.99 38.18 2.10
CA VAL A 245 -42.05 38.65 0.70
C VAL A 245 -42.12 37.41 -0.19
N GLU A 246 -43.20 37.30 -0.96
CA GLU A 246 -43.35 36.32 -2.04
C GLU A 246 -42.51 36.75 -3.26
N LEU A 247 -41.78 35.79 -3.84
CA LEU A 247 -40.94 36.00 -5.03
C LEU A 247 -41.80 35.95 -6.32
N PRO A 248 -41.60 36.86 -7.29
CA PRO A 248 -42.24 36.77 -8.60
C PRO A 248 -41.52 35.77 -9.54
N PRO A 249 -42.18 35.25 -10.60
CA PRO A 249 -41.60 34.24 -11.47
C PRO A 249 -40.51 34.84 -12.39
N VAL A 250 -39.35 34.20 -12.41
CA VAL A 250 -38.18 34.56 -13.22
C VAL A 250 -38.40 34.11 -14.67
N LYS A 251 -38.22 35.02 -15.64
CA LYS A 251 -38.12 34.68 -17.07
C LYS A 251 -36.66 34.40 -17.44
N PRO A 252 -36.38 33.47 -18.37
CA PRO A 252 -35.01 33.19 -18.79
C PRO A 252 -34.37 34.40 -19.49
N VAL A 253 -33.16 34.76 -19.10
CA VAL A 253 -32.33 35.80 -19.75
C VAL A 253 -31.27 35.07 -20.59
N GLU A 254 -31.19 35.36 -21.88
CA GLU A 254 -30.15 34.82 -22.76
C GLU A 254 -28.76 35.41 -22.39
N PRO A 255 -27.67 34.63 -22.48
CA PRO A 255 -26.34 35.09 -22.13
C PRO A 255 -25.79 36.12 -23.15
N PRO A 256 -24.96 37.08 -22.72
CA PRO A 256 -24.48 38.15 -23.59
C PRO A 256 -23.44 37.63 -24.58
N ARG A 257 -23.50 38.12 -25.83
CA ARG A 257 -22.47 37.82 -26.84
C ARG A 257 -21.17 38.57 -26.53
N PRO A 258 -20.00 37.93 -26.69
CA PRO A 258 -18.72 38.55 -26.39
C PRO A 258 -18.42 39.68 -27.38
N THR A 259 -18.15 40.88 -26.84
CA THR A 259 -17.68 42.04 -27.60
C THR A 259 -16.27 42.40 -27.13
N GLY A 260 -15.27 42.01 -27.93
CA GLY A 260 -13.86 42.37 -27.74
C GLY A 260 -12.92 41.49 -28.59
N PRO A 261 -11.82 42.02 -29.16
CA PRO A 261 -10.85 41.20 -29.86
C PRO A 261 -10.06 40.33 -28.88
N ARG A 262 -9.90 39.04 -29.19
CA ARG A 262 -9.07 38.09 -28.42
C ARG A 262 -7.60 38.52 -28.42
N PRO A 263 -6.88 38.44 -27.28
CA PRO A 263 -5.43 38.52 -27.30
C PRO A 263 -4.85 37.28 -28.00
N GLU A 264 -4.01 37.52 -29.00
CA GLU A 264 -3.34 36.49 -29.79
C GLU A 264 -2.06 36.07 -29.05
N TYR A 265 -2.07 34.89 -28.44
CA TYR A 265 -0.93 34.34 -27.72
C TYR A 265 0.04 33.70 -28.73
N LYS A 266 1.26 34.23 -28.85
CA LYS A 266 2.31 33.63 -29.68
C LYS A 266 2.95 32.46 -28.92
N VAL A 267 2.67 31.25 -29.40
CA VAL A 267 3.35 30.02 -28.98
C VAL A 267 4.81 30.09 -29.42
N ASP A 268 5.73 29.93 -28.48
CA ASP A 268 7.17 29.86 -28.75
C ASP A 268 7.51 28.49 -29.35
N ARG A 269 7.47 28.42 -30.69
CA ARG A 269 7.73 27.20 -31.50
C ARG A 269 9.11 26.59 -31.28
N ASP A 270 10.05 27.30 -30.66
CA ASP A 270 11.43 26.85 -30.48
C ASP A 270 11.59 25.81 -29.35
N PHE A 271 10.60 25.68 -28.46
CA PHE A 271 10.57 24.66 -27.41
C PHE A 271 10.15 23.30 -27.98
N GLU A 272 9.14 23.30 -28.84
CA GLU A 272 8.54 22.10 -29.43
C GLU A 272 9.47 21.48 -30.49
N GLU A 273 10.13 22.31 -31.31
CA GLU A 273 11.13 21.84 -32.29
C GLU A 273 12.40 21.26 -31.61
N ARG A 274 12.78 21.74 -30.42
CA ARG A 274 13.89 21.18 -29.62
C ARG A 274 13.55 19.81 -29.06
N ALA A 275 12.35 19.67 -28.48
CA ALA A 275 11.86 18.41 -27.94
C ALA A 275 11.72 17.33 -29.02
N ILE A 276 11.32 17.70 -30.24
CA ILE A 276 11.22 16.77 -31.37
C ILE A 276 12.61 16.32 -31.85
N ARG A 277 13.58 17.24 -32.00
CA ARG A 277 14.98 16.88 -32.36
C ARG A 277 15.62 15.92 -31.37
N GLU A 278 15.36 16.11 -30.08
CA GLU A 278 15.92 15.27 -29.01
C GLU A 278 15.28 13.87 -28.98
N LYS A 279 14.00 13.77 -29.38
CA LYS A 279 13.29 12.49 -29.55
C LYS A 279 13.75 11.74 -30.81
N GLU A 280 14.05 12.45 -31.90
CA GLU A 280 14.49 11.87 -33.17
C GLU A 280 15.97 11.49 -33.20
N ALA A 281 16.81 12.05 -32.31
CA ALA A 281 18.24 11.73 -32.20
C ALA A 281 18.54 10.42 -31.45
N ARG A 282 17.54 9.77 -30.83
CA ARG A 282 17.73 8.47 -30.16
C ARG A 282 17.86 7.35 -31.21
N PRO A 283 18.93 6.54 -31.19
CA PRO A 283 19.09 5.46 -32.17
C PRO A 283 17.98 4.41 -31.98
N LYS A 284 17.17 4.20 -33.02
CA LYS A 284 16.12 3.17 -33.05
C LYS A 284 16.76 1.79 -32.91
N ARG A 285 16.50 1.14 -31.77
CA ARG A 285 16.95 -0.23 -31.47
C ARG A 285 16.43 -1.20 -32.54
N ASN A 286 17.36 -1.79 -33.26
CA ASN A 286 17.14 -2.81 -34.26
C ASN A 286 16.59 -4.09 -33.61
N MET A 287 15.27 -4.30 -33.73
CA MET A 287 14.53 -5.45 -33.17
C MET A 287 14.68 -6.78 -33.93
N ARG A 288 15.40 -6.78 -35.06
CA ARG A 288 15.62 -7.98 -35.89
C ARG A 288 16.25 -9.16 -35.11
N PRO A 289 17.30 -9.00 -34.27
CA PRO A 289 17.82 -10.09 -33.46
C PRO A 289 16.82 -10.60 -32.39
N VAL A 290 16.00 -9.73 -31.80
CA VAL A 290 15.00 -10.12 -30.79
C VAL A 290 13.90 -10.96 -31.41
N LEU A 291 13.41 -10.59 -32.60
CA LEU A 291 12.41 -11.38 -33.33
C LEU A 291 12.96 -12.74 -33.79
N ILE A 292 14.25 -12.82 -34.16
CA ILE A 292 14.91 -14.09 -34.50
C ILE A 292 14.98 -15.00 -33.26
N VAL A 293 15.35 -14.45 -32.09
CA VAL A 293 15.40 -15.22 -30.83
C VAL A 293 14.00 -15.71 -30.43
N LEU A 294 12.98 -14.85 -30.50
CA LEU A 294 11.59 -15.25 -30.19
C LEU A 294 11.06 -16.32 -31.16
N ALA A 295 11.40 -16.24 -32.44
CA ALA A 295 11.05 -17.27 -33.42
C ALA A 295 11.76 -18.60 -33.13
N ILE A 296 13.05 -18.58 -32.74
CA ILE A 296 13.79 -19.78 -32.32
C ILE A 296 13.17 -20.40 -31.06
N CYS A 297 12.81 -19.58 -30.06
CA CYS A 297 12.11 -20.04 -28.86
C CYS A 297 10.76 -20.69 -29.19
N ALA A 298 9.97 -20.09 -30.08
CA ALA A 298 8.69 -20.67 -30.51
C ALA A 298 8.87 -22.03 -31.20
N VAL A 299 9.90 -22.17 -32.06
CA VAL A 299 10.21 -23.45 -32.74
C VAL A 299 10.67 -24.51 -31.73
N ILE A 300 11.47 -24.14 -30.72
CA ILE A 300 11.92 -25.07 -29.67
C ILE A 300 10.73 -25.55 -28.82
N VAL A 301 9.79 -24.67 -28.48
CA VAL A 301 8.57 -25.05 -27.74
C VAL A 301 7.69 -25.97 -28.58
N ILE A 302 7.49 -25.67 -29.87
CA ILE A 302 6.72 -26.53 -30.78
C ILE A 302 7.39 -27.91 -30.94
N ALA A 303 8.72 -27.96 -31.04
CA ALA A 303 9.46 -29.21 -31.13
C ALA A 303 9.36 -30.03 -29.82
N ALA A 304 9.46 -29.38 -28.66
CA ALA A 304 9.30 -30.04 -27.36
C ALA A 304 7.88 -30.61 -27.16
N LEU A 305 6.86 -29.90 -27.64
CA LEU A 305 5.47 -30.37 -27.62
C LEU A 305 5.25 -31.54 -28.61
N ALA A 306 5.91 -31.53 -29.76
CA ALA A 306 5.86 -32.62 -30.72
C ALA A 306 6.56 -33.90 -30.21
N VAL A 307 7.65 -33.79 -29.44
CA VAL A 307 8.33 -34.95 -28.81
C VAL A 307 7.45 -35.64 -27.78
N LYS A 308 6.57 -34.91 -27.08
CA LYS A 308 5.55 -35.49 -26.18
C LYS A 308 4.43 -36.24 -26.91
N PHE A 309 4.23 -35.98 -28.20
CA PHE A 309 3.17 -36.61 -29.01
C PHE A 309 3.66 -37.73 -29.93
N PHE A 310 4.98 -37.87 -30.16
CA PHE A 310 5.55 -38.79 -31.17
C PHE A 310 6.57 -39.82 -30.67
N LEU A 311 6.75 -40.00 -29.36
CA LEU A 311 7.48 -41.16 -28.84
C LEU A 311 6.50 -42.30 -28.48
N PRO A 312 6.67 -43.52 -29.05
CA PRO A 312 5.81 -44.65 -28.74
C PRO A 312 6.10 -45.15 -27.33
N GLY A 313 5.03 -45.29 -26.54
CA GLY A 313 5.08 -45.91 -25.21
C GLY A 313 5.37 -47.40 -25.30
N ASP A 314 6.23 -47.87 -24.40
CA ASP A 314 6.37 -49.29 -24.06
C ASP A 314 5.76 -49.55 -22.68
N GLY A 315 5.05 -50.66 -22.58
CA GLY A 315 4.15 -51.05 -21.49
C GLY A 315 4.89 -51.48 -20.22
N GLY A 316 4.26 -51.32 -19.06
CA GLY A 316 3.59 -52.42 -18.33
C GLY A 316 4.25 -52.46 -16.93
N GLU A 317 3.52 -52.45 -15.82
CA GLU A 317 2.70 -53.55 -15.33
C GLU A 317 1.49 -53.04 -14.54
N THR A 318 0.31 -53.55 -14.89
CA THR A 318 -0.93 -53.46 -14.10
C THR A 318 -1.22 -54.84 -13.50
N VAL A 319 -1.28 -54.93 -12.17
CA VAL A 319 -1.82 -56.09 -11.46
C VAL A 319 -3.33 -55.90 -11.30
N THR A 320 -4.13 -56.80 -11.87
CA THR A 320 -5.59 -56.83 -11.73
C THR A 320 -6.11 -58.19 -11.24
N SER A 321 -7.07 -58.09 -10.31
CA SER A 321 -8.23 -58.98 -10.06
C SER A 321 -8.00 -60.30 -9.32
N PRO A 322 -9.04 -60.95 -8.69
CA PRO A 322 -10.47 -60.61 -8.66
C PRO A 322 -11.20 -60.77 -7.28
N THR A 323 -12.44 -60.28 -7.25
CA THR A 323 -13.54 -60.52 -6.30
C THR A 323 -14.02 -61.98 -6.24
N PRO A 324 -14.54 -62.50 -5.10
CA PRO A 324 -15.42 -63.67 -5.08
C PRO A 324 -16.89 -63.36 -4.66
N PRO A 325 -17.84 -64.29 -4.93
CA PRO A 325 -19.28 -64.02 -4.95
C PRO A 325 -20.04 -64.38 -3.66
N LEU A 326 -21.28 -63.89 -3.58
CA LEU A 326 -22.27 -64.10 -2.52
C LEU A 326 -23.17 -65.31 -2.84
N GLU A 327 -23.36 -66.27 -1.91
CA GLU A 327 -24.56 -67.14 -1.88
C GLU A 327 -24.83 -67.82 -0.51
N THR A 328 -25.97 -67.43 0.09
CA THR A 328 -27.03 -68.21 0.79
C THR A 328 -26.83 -69.10 2.06
N GLN A 329 -27.44 -68.61 3.17
CA GLN A 329 -28.52 -69.19 4.02
C GLN A 329 -28.25 -70.36 5.02
N PRO A 330 -29.11 -70.62 6.07
CA PRO A 330 -30.00 -69.76 6.89
C PRO A 330 -30.16 -70.15 8.41
N VAL A 331 -31.00 -69.36 9.13
CA VAL A 331 -31.81 -69.59 10.37
C VAL A 331 -31.14 -70.01 11.71
N GLY A 332 -31.41 -69.22 12.77
CA GLY A 332 -31.30 -69.67 14.17
C GLY A 332 -31.75 -68.62 15.20
N VAL A 333 -32.96 -68.79 15.71
CA VAL A 333 -33.74 -68.05 16.73
C VAL A 333 -32.94 -67.63 17.99
N VAL A 334 -33.30 -66.50 18.64
CA VAL A 334 -33.71 -66.36 20.06
C VAL A 334 -33.81 -64.88 20.47
N GLU A 335 -35.07 -64.49 20.70
CA GLU A 335 -35.61 -63.71 21.82
C GLU A 335 -35.31 -62.20 22.00
N THR A 336 -36.42 -61.47 21.90
CA THR A 336 -36.68 -60.06 22.17
C THR A 336 -36.36 -59.65 23.62
N ALA A 337 -35.54 -58.62 23.78
CA ALA A 337 -35.64 -57.66 24.88
C ALA A 337 -35.32 -56.25 24.35
N GLU A 338 -36.20 -55.29 24.63
CA GLU A 338 -36.18 -53.88 24.21
C GLU A 338 -34.81 -53.17 24.33
N PRO A 339 -34.38 -52.38 23.33
CA PRO A 339 -33.28 -51.45 23.46
C PRO A 339 -33.76 -50.03 23.82
N THR A 340 -33.19 -49.49 24.90
CA THR A 340 -33.19 -48.05 25.19
C THR A 340 -32.34 -47.33 24.13
N VAL A 341 -32.98 -46.49 23.33
CA VAL A 341 -32.39 -45.75 22.22
C VAL A 341 -31.61 -44.54 22.75
N THR A 342 -30.30 -44.52 22.52
CA THR A 342 -29.48 -43.30 22.47
C THR A 342 -29.08 -43.11 21.01
N PRO A 343 -29.47 -42.01 20.33
CA PRO A 343 -29.14 -41.85 18.91
C PRO A 343 -27.68 -41.44 18.70
N THR A 344 -26.99 -42.27 17.91
CA THR A 344 -25.74 -41.97 17.21
C THR A 344 -26.00 -40.94 16.12
N THR A 345 -25.25 -39.85 16.10
CA THR A 345 -25.32 -38.79 15.08
C THR A 345 -24.77 -39.26 13.74
N GLU A 346 -25.62 -39.25 12.72
CA GLU A 346 -25.32 -39.34 11.29
C GLU A 346 -24.73 -38.00 10.78
N PRO A 347 -23.83 -37.98 9.78
CA PRO A 347 -23.25 -36.74 9.28
C PRO A 347 -24.28 -35.95 8.46
N THR A 348 -24.65 -34.76 8.96
CA THR A 348 -25.50 -33.78 8.30
C THR A 348 -24.84 -33.23 7.02
N PRO A 349 -25.56 -33.09 5.88
CA PRO A 349 -25.06 -32.36 4.73
C PRO A 349 -24.87 -30.87 5.09
N SER A 350 -23.68 -30.33 4.80
CA SER A 350 -23.33 -28.93 4.99
C SER A 350 -24.32 -28.00 4.26
N PRO A 351 -24.82 -26.92 4.88
CA PRO A 351 -25.68 -25.97 4.19
C PRO A 351 -24.87 -25.23 3.10
N THR A 352 -25.46 -25.12 1.91
CA THR A 352 -25.05 -24.19 0.86
C THR A 352 -25.16 -22.77 1.41
N PRO A 353 -24.15 -21.89 1.23
CA PRO A 353 -24.25 -20.50 1.68
C PRO A 353 -25.40 -19.81 0.94
N THR A 354 -26.31 -19.23 1.71
CA THR A 354 -27.36 -18.33 1.23
C THR A 354 -26.69 -17.11 0.59
N ALA A 355 -26.98 -16.84 -0.68
CA ALA A 355 -26.53 -15.63 -1.36
C ALA A 355 -27.09 -14.40 -0.62
N THR A 356 -26.19 -13.54 -0.14
CA THR A 356 -26.53 -12.18 0.29
C THR A 356 -27.16 -11.45 -0.90
N PRO A 357 -28.26 -10.72 -0.73
CA PRO A 357 -28.82 -9.96 -1.84
C PRO A 357 -27.81 -8.89 -2.28
N GLU A 358 -27.53 -8.80 -3.58
CA GLU A 358 -26.54 -7.86 -4.14
C GLU A 358 -27.19 -6.50 -4.43
N PRO A 359 -26.47 -5.38 -4.23
CA PRO A 359 -26.92 -4.05 -4.63
C PRO A 359 -27.06 -3.95 -6.15
N THR A 360 -27.95 -3.06 -6.60
CA THR A 360 -28.17 -2.80 -8.03
C THR A 360 -27.57 -1.46 -8.43
N TYR A 361 -26.93 -1.40 -9.60
CA TYR A 361 -26.26 -0.20 -10.11
C TYR A 361 -26.94 0.34 -11.37
N GLU A 362 -27.13 1.66 -11.45
CA GLU A 362 -27.63 2.36 -12.63
C GLU A 362 -26.65 3.47 -13.04
N ILE A 363 -26.20 3.44 -14.30
CA ILE A 363 -25.34 4.50 -14.85
C ILE A 363 -26.14 5.49 -15.69
N VAL A 364 -25.92 6.78 -15.43
CA VAL A 364 -26.56 7.87 -16.17
C VAL A 364 -25.50 8.81 -16.73
N VAL A 365 -25.48 8.96 -18.05
CA VAL A 365 -24.61 9.91 -18.76
C VAL A 365 -25.25 11.29 -18.73
N SER A 366 -24.62 12.24 -18.04
CA SER A 366 -25.13 13.60 -17.86
C SER A 366 -24.00 14.55 -17.48
N ASP A 367 -23.94 15.70 -18.16
CA ASP A 367 -23.04 16.82 -17.81
C ASP A 367 -23.64 17.56 -16.60
N CYS A 368 -23.41 17.02 -15.41
CA CYS A 368 -23.88 17.58 -14.14
C CYS A 368 -22.74 17.65 -13.12
N SER A 369 -22.93 18.51 -12.12
CA SER A 369 -22.05 18.59 -10.95
C SER A 369 -22.20 17.35 -10.06
N TRP A 370 -21.22 17.12 -9.18
CA TRP A 370 -21.30 16.02 -8.21
C TRP A 370 -22.52 16.17 -7.29
N GLU A 371 -22.80 17.40 -6.81
CA GLU A 371 -23.95 17.66 -5.95
C GLU A 371 -25.29 17.39 -6.65
N GLU A 372 -25.40 17.73 -7.94
CA GLU A 372 -26.58 17.38 -8.74
C GLU A 372 -26.70 15.87 -8.94
N ALA A 373 -25.61 15.19 -9.25
CA ALA A 373 -25.58 13.73 -9.40
C ALA A 373 -26.04 13.02 -8.11
N LYS A 374 -25.57 13.48 -6.95
CA LYS A 374 -26.02 13.01 -5.64
C LYS A 374 -27.52 13.19 -5.46
N ALA A 375 -28.02 14.39 -5.69
CA ALA A 375 -29.44 14.70 -5.53
C ALA A 375 -30.33 13.85 -6.45
N LEU A 376 -29.88 13.57 -7.69
CA LEU A 376 -30.59 12.73 -8.65
C LEU A 376 -30.64 11.25 -8.22
N CYS A 377 -29.56 10.71 -7.66
CA CYS A 377 -29.60 9.35 -7.11
C CYS A 377 -30.54 9.27 -5.90
N GLU A 378 -30.52 10.27 -5.01
CA GLU A 378 -31.41 10.34 -3.85
C GLU A 378 -32.89 10.49 -4.26
N GLU A 379 -33.20 11.25 -5.31
CA GLU A 379 -34.56 11.38 -5.85
C GLU A 379 -35.10 10.05 -6.40
N SER A 380 -34.22 9.23 -6.98
CA SER A 380 -34.55 7.89 -7.47
C SER A 380 -34.61 6.83 -6.37
N GLY A 381 -34.29 7.18 -5.12
CA GLY A 381 -34.33 6.27 -3.97
C GLY A 381 -33.04 5.48 -3.73
N GLY A 382 -31.92 5.89 -4.34
CA GLY A 382 -30.59 5.33 -4.11
C GLY A 382 -29.61 6.37 -3.59
N HIS A 383 -28.31 6.07 -3.69
CA HIS A 383 -27.23 7.02 -3.43
C HIS A 383 -26.16 6.91 -4.51
N LEU A 384 -25.22 7.87 -4.57
CA LEU A 384 -24.04 7.70 -5.41
C LEU A 384 -23.26 6.47 -4.94
N VAL A 385 -22.78 5.69 -5.91
CA VAL A 385 -22.15 4.40 -5.64
C VAL A 385 -21.01 4.48 -4.65
N VAL A 386 -21.01 3.57 -3.68
CA VAL A 386 -19.91 3.31 -2.78
C VAL A 386 -19.11 2.14 -3.34
N ILE A 387 -17.78 2.23 -3.28
CA ILE A 387 -16.92 1.19 -3.82
C ILE A 387 -16.03 0.71 -2.69
N SER A 388 -16.44 -0.40 -2.10
CA SER A 388 -15.77 -1.03 -0.97
C SER A 388 -14.64 -1.98 -1.39
N ASP A 389 -14.67 -2.48 -2.62
CA ASP A 389 -13.65 -3.40 -3.13
C ASP A 389 -13.45 -3.38 -4.66
N ALA A 390 -12.55 -4.25 -5.13
CA ALA A 390 -12.18 -4.38 -6.53
C ALA A 390 -13.26 -5.04 -7.40
N GLU A 391 -14.16 -5.84 -6.83
CA GLU A 391 -15.27 -6.45 -7.56
C GLU A 391 -16.34 -5.40 -7.86
N GLU A 392 -16.70 -4.57 -6.88
CA GLU A 392 -17.60 -3.43 -7.07
C GLU A 392 -17.01 -2.43 -8.07
N LEU A 393 -15.72 -2.11 -7.94
CA LEU A 393 -15.04 -1.26 -8.93
C LEU A 393 -15.12 -1.87 -10.34
N ALA A 394 -14.94 -3.18 -10.49
CA ALA A 394 -15.04 -3.86 -11.77
C ALA A 394 -16.46 -3.80 -12.36
N LYS A 395 -17.50 -3.98 -11.51
CA LYS A 395 -18.92 -3.85 -11.91
C LYS A 395 -19.22 -2.43 -12.40
N VAL A 396 -18.86 -1.42 -11.61
CA VAL A 396 -19.08 0.00 -11.92
C VAL A 396 -18.34 0.43 -13.19
N THR A 397 -17.08 0.03 -13.34
CA THR A 397 -16.27 0.41 -14.51
C THR A 397 -16.68 -0.30 -15.79
N ALA A 398 -17.19 -1.53 -15.70
CA ALA A 398 -17.79 -2.22 -16.84
C ALA A 398 -19.05 -1.49 -17.36
N LEU A 399 -19.93 -1.04 -16.45
CA LEU A 399 -21.10 -0.23 -16.81
C LEU A 399 -20.68 1.11 -17.44
N ALA A 400 -19.63 1.74 -16.90
CA ALA A 400 -19.06 2.97 -17.44
C ALA A 400 -18.47 2.79 -18.85
N ASP A 401 -17.82 1.66 -19.11
CA ASP A 401 -17.30 1.32 -20.42
C ASP A 401 -18.42 1.12 -21.45
N GLU A 402 -19.51 0.45 -21.08
CA GLU A 402 -20.68 0.23 -21.95
C GLU A 402 -21.41 1.54 -22.27
N ALA A 403 -21.54 2.43 -21.27
CA ALA A 403 -22.12 3.76 -21.44
C ALA A 403 -21.24 4.72 -22.26
N GLY A 404 -19.98 4.35 -22.54
CA GLY A 404 -19.03 5.20 -23.25
C GLY A 404 -18.55 6.41 -22.44
N ALA A 405 -18.70 6.38 -21.12
CA ALA A 405 -18.27 7.44 -20.22
C ALA A 405 -16.73 7.49 -20.15
N GLN A 406 -16.19 8.68 -19.88
CA GLN A 406 -14.76 8.85 -19.55
C GLN A 406 -14.55 9.32 -18.12
N PHE A 407 -15.58 9.92 -17.51
CA PHE A 407 -15.57 10.48 -16.17
C PHE A 407 -16.84 10.04 -15.45
N VAL A 408 -16.73 9.47 -14.26
CA VAL A 408 -17.88 8.92 -13.53
C VAL A 408 -17.88 9.43 -12.09
N TRP A 409 -18.93 10.13 -11.69
CA TRP A 409 -19.12 10.51 -10.28
C TRP A 409 -19.45 9.30 -9.42
N ILE A 410 -18.80 9.25 -8.26
CA ILE A 410 -18.98 8.22 -7.23
C ILE A 410 -19.25 8.88 -5.88
N GLY A 411 -19.71 8.09 -4.90
CA GLY A 411 -20.15 8.56 -3.59
C GLY A 411 -19.05 9.07 -2.66
N LEU A 412 -17.82 9.26 -3.14
CA LEU A 412 -16.71 9.76 -2.34
C LEU A 412 -16.70 11.30 -2.35
N HIS A 413 -16.54 11.93 -1.19
CA HIS A 413 -16.38 13.38 -1.09
C HIS A 413 -15.56 13.78 0.15
N ARG A 414 -15.25 15.05 0.30
CA ARG A 414 -14.59 15.60 1.50
C ARG A 414 -15.58 16.29 2.42
N VAL A 415 -15.44 16.05 3.71
CA VAL A 415 -16.10 16.77 4.81
C VAL A 415 -15.02 17.25 5.76
N ASP A 416 -14.95 18.56 5.99
CA ASP A 416 -13.93 19.18 6.85
C ASP A 416 -12.47 18.80 6.48
N GLY A 417 -12.22 18.50 5.20
CA GLY A 417 -10.92 18.13 4.65
C GLY A 417 -10.64 16.62 4.60
N GLU A 418 -11.44 15.81 5.28
CA GLU A 418 -11.32 14.35 5.31
C GLU A 418 -12.22 13.68 4.28
N LEU A 419 -11.75 12.57 3.69
CA LEU A 419 -12.54 11.77 2.75
C LEU A 419 -13.64 11.00 3.47
N SER A 420 -14.83 10.99 2.90
CA SER A 420 -16.02 10.33 3.42
C SER A 420 -16.89 9.82 2.27
N TRP A 421 -17.50 8.65 2.46
CA TRP A 421 -18.50 8.12 1.54
C TRP A 421 -19.88 8.67 1.90
N VAL A 422 -20.76 8.85 0.91
CA VAL A 422 -22.13 9.39 1.10
C VAL A 422 -22.99 8.55 2.06
N THR A 423 -22.67 7.26 2.26
CA THR A 423 -23.31 6.36 3.23
C THR A 423 -22.75 6.52 4.65
N GLY A 424 -21.61 7.19 4.81
CA GLY A 424 -20.87 7.31 6.06
C GLY A 424 -20.03 6.08 6.41
N GLU A 425 -19.91 5.11 5.51
CA GLU A 425 -19.12 3.91 5.71
C GLU A 425 -17.61 4.22 5.73
N ASP A 426 -16.90 3.55 6.64
CA ASP A 426 -15.45 3.66 6.80
C ASP A 426 -14.76 2.68 5.84
N ILE A 427 -14.58 3.13 4.60
CA ILE A 427 -13.99 2.37 3.50
C ILE A 427 -12.70 3.06 3.05
N ASP A 428 -11.58 2.34 3.11
CA ASP A 428 -10.25 2.84 2.69
C ASP A 428 -9.75 2.23 1.37
N TYR A 429 -10.69 1.72 0.55
CA TYR A 429 -10.44 1.22 -0.80
C TYR A 429 -10.43 2.36 -1.83
N TYR A 430 -9.26 2.63 -2.42
CA TYR A 430 -9.11 3.62 -3.49
C TYR A 430 -8.06 3.20 -4.51
N VAL A 431 -8.32 3.47 -5.79
CA VAL A 431 -7.35 3.25 -6.88
C VAL A 431 -6.92 4.60 -7.46
N TRP A 432 -6.35 5.46 -6.61
CA TRP A 432 -5.92 6.82 -6.99
C TRP A 432 -4.97 6.84 -8.18
N GLY A 433 -5.23 7.78 -9.08
CA GLY A 433 -4.35 8.16 -10.16
C GLY A 433 -2.99 8.64 -9.67
N PRO A 434 -1.96 8.64 -10.53
CA PRO A 434 -0.67 9.22 -10.20
C PRO A 434 -0.82 10.71 -9.84
N GLY A 435 -0.44 11.08 -8.61
CA GLY A 435 -0.55 12.46 -8.12
C GLY A 435 -1.89 12.79 -7.46
N GLU A 436 -2.84 11.84 -7.43
CA GLU A 436 -4.14 12.00 -6.80
C GLU A 436 -4.17 11.36 -5.39
N PRO A 437 -4.98 11.85 -4.45
CA PRO A 437 -5.80 13.06 -4.57
C PRO A 437 -4.95 14.34 -4.52
N SER A 438 -5.24 15.30 -5.40
CA SER A 438 -4.53 16.58 -5.51
C SER A 438 -5.02 17.61 -4.47
N VAL A 439 -6.25 17.44 -3.95
CA VAL A 439 -6.99 18.33 -3.03
C VAL A 439 -7.34 19.69 -3.63
N TYR A 440 -6.53 20.22 -4.54
CA TYR A 440 -6.73 21.52 -5.19
C TYR A 440 -6.29 21.47 -6.65
N ASP A 441 -7.13 21.98 -7.54
CA ASP A 441 -6.77 22.19 -8.94
C ASP A 441 -5.69 23.30 -9.04
N THR A 442 -5.04 23.38 -10.20
CA THR A 442 -4.02 24.34 -10.59
C THR A 442 -4.40 25.82 -10.38
N ASP A 443 -5.69 26.15 -10.35
CA ASP A 443 -6.21 27.49 -10.07
C ASP A 443 -6.53 27.76 -8.58
N GLY A 444 -6.30 26.76 -7.71
CA GLY A 444 -6.57 26.80 -6.27
C GLY A 444 -8.00 26.43 -5.87
N THR A 445 -8.85 26.01 -6.81
CA THR A 445 -10.19 25.50 -6.51
C THR A 445 -10.09 24.15 -5.81
N ALA A 446 -10.81 23.97 -4.70
CA ALA A 446 -10.81 22.71 -3.96
C ALA A 446 -11.43 21.56 -4.79
N GLU A 447 -10.78 20.41 -4.73
CA GLU A 447 -11.18 19.15 -5.36
C GLU A 447 -11.73 18.20 -4.29
N ASN A 448 -12.99 18.44 -3.93
CA ASN A 448 -13.62 17.77 -2.80
C ASN A 448 -14.43 16.53 -3.18
N TYR A 449 -14.51 16.15 -4.46
CA TYR A 449 -15.45 15.14 -4.92
C TYR A 449 -14.76 14.04 -5.72
N GLY A 450 -15.05 12.79 -5.40
CA GLY A 450 -14.46 11.63 -6.06
C GLY A 450 -15.05 11.39 -7.44
N LEU A 451 -14.16 11.14 -8.38
CA LEU A 451 -14.44 10.89 -9.79
C LEU A 451 -13.60 9.71 -10.28
N LEU A 452 -14.20 8.75 -10.97
CA LEU A 452 -13.44 7.76 -11.73
C LEU A 452 -13.09 8.32 -13.10
N TRP A 453 -11.84 8.21 -13.50
CA TRP A 453 -11.32 8.66 -14.78
C TRP A 453 -10.78 7.51 -15.62
N LYS A 454 -11.29 7.38 -16.84
CA LYS A 454 -10.84 6.39 -17.82
C LYS A 454 -9.55 6.84 -18.50
N THR A 455 -8.49 6.08 -18.31
CA THR A 455 -7.19 6.24 -18.97
C THR A 455 -6.93 5.15 -20.00
N GLY A 456 -5.85 5.27 -20.77
CA GLY A 456 -5.41 4.20 -21.68
C GLY A 456 -5.00 2.90 -20.97
N SER A 457 -4.77 2.96 -19.65
CA SER A 457 -4.38 1.84 -18.79
C SER A 457 -5.53 1.29 -17.92
N GLY A 458 -6.73 1.86 -18.02
CA GLY A 458 -7.88 1.48 -17.18
C GLY A 458 -8.47 2.65 -16.39
N TRP A 459 -9.31 2.34 -15.41
CA TRP A 459 -10.00 3.31 -14.57
C TRP A 459 -9.20 3.61 -13.29
N ILE A 460 -9.13 4.87 -12.92
CA ILE A 460 -8.46 5.36 -11.70
C ILE A 460 -9.36 6.36 -10.96
N TYR A 461 -9.11 6.56 -9.68
CA TYR A 461 -9.74 7.60 -8.87
C TYR A 461 -9.02 8.94 -9.09
N ASN A 462 -9.79 10.00 -9.13
CA ASN A 462 -9.38 11.40 -9.19
C ASN A 462 -10.27 12.17 -8.20
N ASP A 463 -9.73 13.11 -7.43
CA ASP A 463 -10.60 14.09 -6.77
C ASP A 463 -10.81 15.26 -7.72
N SER A 464 -11.99 15.86 -7.69
CA SER A 464 -12.35 16.90 -8.64
C SER A 464 -13.17 17.99 -8.00
N ARG A 465 -13.16 19.17 -8.63
CA ARG A 465 -14.09 20.26 -8.34
C ARG A 465 -15.54 19.81 -8.56
N ASN A 466 -16.50 20.50 -7.93
CA ASN A 466 -17.92 20.13 -8.01
C ASN A 466 -18.45 20.07 -9.46
N ASP A 467 -18.04 21.03 -10.31
CA ASP A 467 -18.52 21.14 -11.70
C ASP A 467 -17.36 21.36 -12.69
N PRO A 468 -16.68 20.27 -13.12
CA PRO A 468 -15.61 20.35 -14.10
C PRO A 468 -16.14 20.53 -15.53
N ALA A 469 -17.39 20.17 -15.81
CA ALA A 469 -18.02 20.35 -17.12
C ALA A 469 -18.27 21.84 -17.43
N ALA A 470 -18.66 22.64 -16.44
CA ALA A 470 -18.77 24.08 -16.59
C ALA A 470 -17.41 24.78 -16.71
N ALA A 471 -16.40 24.32 -15.95
CA ALA A 471 -15.07 24.92 -15.96
C ALA A 471 -14.27 24.59 -17.23
N TYR A 472 -14.33 23.33 -17.67
CA TYR A 472 -13.52 22.77 -18.75
C TYR A 472 -14.37 21.97 -19.76
N PRO A 473 -15.35 22.59 -20.44
CA PRO A 473 -16.30 21.89 -21.29
C PRO A 473 -15.65 21.12 -22.43
N GLY A 474 -14.48 21.57 -22.93
CA GLY A 474 -13.75 20.88 -24.00
C GLY A 474 -13.18 19.51 -23.58
N ILE A 475 -13.02 19.28 -22.27
CA ILE A 475 -12.48 18.03 -21.72
C ILE A 475 -13.63 17.13 -21.29
N TYR A 476 -14.60 17.67 -20.55
CA TYR A 476 -15.61 16.90 -19.82
C TYR A 476 -16.97 16.79 -20.54
N SER A 477 -17.40 17.79 -21.31
CA SER A 477 -18.77 17.81 -21.84
C SER A 477 -19.06 16.62 -22.77
N GLY A 478 -20.20 15.98 -22.54
CA GLY A 478 -20.68 14.79 -23.22
C GLY A 478 -19.98 13.49 -22.82
N LYS A 479 -19.15 13.51 -21.77
CA LYS A 479 -18.35 12.37 -21.32
C LYS A 479 -18.47 12.06 -19.82
N VAL A 480 -19.19 12.90 -19.09
CA VAL A 480 -19.47 12.72 -17.66
C VAL A 480 -20.68 11.80 -17.49
N ALA A 481 -20.58 10.90 -16.53
CA ALA A 481 -21.67 10.08 -16.04
C ALA A 481 -21.64 10.04 -14.50
N TYR A 482 -22.68 9.49 -13.91
CA TYR A 482 -22.71 9.13 -12.49
C TYR A 482 -23.35 7.76 -12.33
N VAL A 483 -23.04 7.07 -11.24
CA VAL A 483 -23.62 5.76 -10.93
C VAL A 483 -24.40 5.86 -9.64
N CYS A 484 -25.68 5.51 -9.71
CA CYS A 484 -26.54 5.31 -8.56
C CYS A 484 -26.50 3.85 -8.13
N GLU A 485 -26.41 3.65 -6.83
CA GLU A 485 -26.50 2.36 -6.16
C GLU A 485 -27.82 2.30 -5.38
N TYR A 486 -28.48 1.16 -5.47
CA TYR A 486 -29.73 0.87 -4.78
C TYR A 486 -29.55 -0.37 -3.91
N ASP A 487 -29.79 -0.19 -2.61
CA ASP A 487 -29.78 -1.28 -1.64
C ASP A 487 -30.85 -2.33 -1.97
N PRO A 488 -30.55 -3.62 -1.76
CA PRO A 488 -31.53 -4.68 -1.96
C PRO A 488 -32.73 -4.57 -0.99
N GLU A 489 -33.96 -4.73 -1.52
CA GLU A 489 -35.22 -4.72 -0.75
C GLU A 489 -35.40 -5.87 0.24
#